data_AF-A0A3B8PWK1-F1
#
_entry.id   AF-A0A3B8PWK1-F1
#
_cell.length_a   1.000
_cell.length_b   1.000
_cell.length_c   1.000
_cell.angle_alpha   90.00
_cell.angle_beta   90.00
_cell.angle_gamma   90.00
#
_symmetry.space_group_name_H-M   'P 1'
#
loop_
_entity.id
_entity.type
_entity.pdbx_description
1 polymer ?
#
loop_
_entity_poly.entity_id
_entity_poly.type
_entity_poly.pdbx_seq_one_letter_code
_entity_poly.pdbx_strand_id
1 'polypeptide(L)'
;MTPSLSYYHKLRTAFEERAARGDRWPGIFDPRTVATPEWRDRLPHMVHLFEKNILARCATEAGFDIETLDYFCFRNLPDQHRNDGREY
;
A
#
# COMPACT_ATOMS: atom_id res chain seq x y z
N MET A 1 -9.01 -13.41 0.82
CA MET A 1 -7.87 -13.28 1.77
C MET A 1 -6.66 -12.96 0.92
N THR A 2 -6.26 -11.69 0.78
CA THR A 2 -5.00 -11.38 0.08
C THR A 2 -3.91 -12.06 0.89
N PRO A 3 -3.21 -13.07 0.35
CA PRO A 3 -2.10 -13.66 1.07
C PRO A 3 -1.19 -12.49 1.44
N SER A 4 -0.77 -12.42 2.70
CA SER A 4 0.30 -11.50 3.07
C SER A 4 1.50 -11.94 2.24
N LEU A 5 1.65 -11.33 1.07
CA LEU A 5 2.67 -11.65 0.09
C LEU A 5 3.98 -11.21 0.73
N SER A 6 4.55 -12.14 1.51
CA SER A 6 5.56 -11.84 2.51
C SER A 6 6.72 -11.10 1.88
N TYR A 7 7.06 -11.38 0.63
CA TYR A 7 8.14 -10.75 -0.12
C TYR A 7 8.10 -9.22 -0.22
N TYR A 8 6.97 -8.54 0.03
CA TYR A 8 6.96 -7.08 0.15
C TYR A 8 7.87 -6.56 1.28
N HIS A 9 8.15 -7.35 2.32
CA HIS A 9 9.11 -6.97 3.37
C HIS A 9 10.49 -6.64 2.81
N LYS A 10 10.88 -7.26 1.68
CA LYS A 10 12.18 -7.03 1.04
C LYS A 10 12.30 -5.63 0.44
N LEU A 11 11.18 -4.96 0.19
CA LEU A 11 11.15 -3.60 -0.34
C LEU A 11 11.18 -2.53 0.76
N ARG A 12 11.04 -2.93 2.03
CA ARG A 12 10.93 -2.01 3.17
C ARG A 12 12.17 -1.15 3.35
N THR A 13 13.36 -1.73 3.28
CA THR A 13 14.62 -0.96 3.44
C THR A 13 14.74 0.11 2.36
N ALA A 14 14.52 -0.25 1.10
CA ALA A 14 14.54 0.71 -0.01
C ALA A 14 13.46 1.81 0.15
N PHE A 15 12.29 1.45 0.68
CA PHE A 15 11.24 2.43 0.98
C PHE A 15 11.70 3.43 2.04
N GLU A 16 12.23 2.95 3.16
CA GLU A 16 12.68 3.79 4.28
C GLU A 16 13.83 4.73 3.86
N GLU A 17 14.77 4.24 3.05
CA GLU A 17 15.84 5.06 2.47
C GLU A 17 15.29 6.18 1.58
N ARG A 18 14.37 5.84 0.66
CA ARG A 18 13.72 6.82 -0.23
C ARG A 18 12.91 7.85 0.56
N ALA A 19 12.21 7.40 1.60
CA ALA A 19 11.43 8.27 2.48
C ALA A 19 12.36 9.22 3.26
N ALA A 20 13.49 8.72 3.77
CA ALA A 20 14.48 9.53 4.49
C ALA A 20 15.14 10.60 3.60
N ARG A 21 15.26 10.34 2.29
CA ARG A 21 15.72 11.34 1.30
C ARG A 21 14.65 12.37 0.92
N GLY A 22 13.41 12.17 1.35
CA GLY A 22 12.28 13.03 0.96
C GLY A 22 11.78 12.78 -0.46
N ASP A 23 12.02 11.59 -1.03
CA ASP A 23 11.50 11.24 -2.34
C ASP A 23 9.97 11.42 -2.36
N ARG A 24 9.42 11.99 -3.44
CA ARG A 24 7.98 12.24 -3.53
C ARG A 24 7.19 10.93 -3.39
N TRP A 25 7.61 9.88 -4.07
CA TRP A 25 6.92 8.59 -4.11
C TRP A 25 7.84 7.45 -3.69
N PRO A 26 8.17 7.34 -2.39
CA PRO A 26 9.14 6.36 -1.92
C PRO A 26 8.63 4.91 -2.05
N GLY A 27 7.30 4.75 -2.13
CA GLY A 27 6.58 3.47 -2.19
C GLY A 27 6.44 2.82 -3.55
N ILE A 28 6.88 3.46 -4.65
CA ILE A 28 6.70 2.90 -6.00
C ILE A 28 7.75 1.81 -6.26
N PHE A 29 7.28 0.59 -6.46
CA PHE A 29 8.13 -0.58 -6.75
C PHE A 29 7.52 -1.48 -7.81
N ASP A 30 8.38 -2.22 -8.51
CA ASP A 30 7.98 -3.40 -9.26
C ASP A 30 8.06 -4.64 -8.36
N PRO A 31 6.93 -5.23 -7.93
CA PRO A 31 6.93 -6.35 -6.99
C PRO A 31 7.49 -7.64 -7.58
N ARG A 32 7.56 -7.76 -8.91
CA ARG A 32 8.00 -8.95 -9.63
C ARG A 32 9.48 -9.23 -9.41
N THR A 33 10.23 -8.19 -9.04
CA THR A 33 11.66 -8.25 -8.68
C THR A 33 11.93 -9.02 -7.38
N VAL A 34 10.95 -9.05 -6.46
CA VAL A 34 11.08 -9.68 -5.14
C VAL A 34 10.20 -10.92 -4.95
N ALA A 35 9.24 -11.12 -5.86
CA ALA A 35 8.31 -12.24 -5.86
C ALA A 35 8.96 -13.58 -6.21
N THR A 36 8.34 -14.67 -5.74
CA THR A 36 8.71 -16.02 -6.17
C THR A 36 8.37 -16.24 -7.65
N PRO A 37 9.06 -17.16 -8.35
CA PRO A 37 8.80 -17.42 -9.77
C PRO A 37 7.33 -17.70 -10.10
N GLU A 38 6.64 -18.45 -9.23
CA GLU A 38 5.21 -18.78 -9.38
C GLU A 38 4.30 -17.55 -9.43
N TRP A 39 4.64 -16.49 -8.68
CA TRP A 39 3.82 -15.29 -8.57
C TRP A 39 4.22 -14.19 -9.54
N ARG A 40 5.43 -14.24 -10.10
CA ARG A 40 6.01 -13.13 -10.87
C ARG A 40 5.11 -12.66 -12.02
N ASP A 41 4.53 -13.59 -12.77
CA ASP A 41 3.71 -13.27 -13.95
C ASP A 41 2.25 -12.94 -13.59
N ARG A 42 1.87 -13.12 -12.32
CA ARG A 42 0.52 -12.83 -11.80
C ARG A 42 0.45 -11.48 -11.09
N LEU A 43 1.57 -10.82 -10.88
CA LEU A 43 1.64 -9.55 -10.17
C LEU A 43 1.63 -8.37 -11.12
N PRO A 44 1.07 -7.22 -10.70
CA PRO A 44 1.15 -6.01 -11.48
C PRO A 44 2.61 -5.55 -11.64
N HIS A 45 2.86 -4.78 -12.69
CA HIS A 45 4.16 -4.17 -12.96
C HIS A 45 4.55 -3.09 -11.95
N MET A 46 3.58 -2.61 -11.16
CA MET A 46 3.76 -1.53 -10.21
C MET A 46 2.88 -1.77 -8.99
N VAL A 47 3.45 -1.56 -7.82
CA VAL A 47 2.74 -1.38 -6.55
C VAL A 47 3.17 -0.08 -5.92
N HIS A 48 2.34 0.43 -5.01
CA HIS A 48 2.71 1.53 -4.14
C HIS A 48 2.56 1.10 -2.68
N LEU A 49 3.66 1.06 -1.93
CA LEU A 49 3.65 0.94 -0.47
C LEU A 49 3.31 2.30 0.13
N PHE A 50 2.08 2.46 0.61
CA PHE A 50 1.59 3.74 1.15
C PHE A 50 1.83 3.84 2.66
N GLU A 51 2.30 5.02 3.07
CA GLU A 51 2.22 5.49 4.45
C GLU A 51 1.19 6.62 4.57
N LYS A 52 0.62 6.82 5.77
CA LYS A 52 -0.42 7.83 6.02
C LYS A 52 -0.02 9.22 5.52
N ASN A 53 1.22 9.65 5.76
CA ASN A 53 1.70 10.95 5.32
C ASN A 53 1.68 11.13 3.79
N ILE A 54 2.01 10.07 3.03
CA ILE A 54 2.00 10.08 1.56
C ILE A 54 0.56 10.16 1.04
N LEU A 55 -0.34 9.36 1.62
CA LEU A 55 -1.75 9.37 1.25
C LEU A 55 -2.41 10.70 1.59
N ALA A 56 -2.11 11.25 2.77
CA ALA A 56 -2.59 12.56 3.20
C ALA A 56 -2.15 13.66 2.22
N ARG A 57 -0.85 13.70 1.88
CA ARG A 57 -0.34 14.67 0.91
C ARG A 57 -1.07 14.58 -0.42
N CYS A 58 -1.27 13.37 -0.95
CA CYS A 58 -1.96 13.16 -2.23
C CYS A 58 -3.40 13.71 -2.20
N ALA A 59 -4.15 13.42 -1.14
CA ALA A 59 -5.51 13.91 -0.99
C ALA A 59 -5.57 15.45 -0.87
N THR A 60 -4.70 16.04 -0.04
CA THR A 60 -4.64 17.50 0.12
C THR A 60 -4.21 18.22 -1.17
N GLU A 61 -3.22 17.68 -1.89
CA GLU A 61 -2.79 18.25 -3.19
C GLU A 61 -3.90 18.17 -4.26
N ALA A 62 -4.81 17.20 -4.15
CA ALA A 62 -5.97 17.08 -5.02
C ALA A 62 -7.13 18.01 -4.61
N GLY A 63 -6.97 18.81 -3.55
CA GLY A 63 -7.97 19.78 -3.08
C GLY A 63 -9.00 19.20 -2.10
N PHE A 64 -8.72 18.04 -1.50
CA PHE A 64 -9.58 17.47 -0.47
C PHE A 64 -9.10 17.84 0.93
N ASP A 65 -10.06 18.11 1.81
CA ASP A 65 -9.83 18.20 3.25
C ASP A 65 -9.91 16.80 3.87
N ILE A 66 -8.96 16.49 4.76
CA ILE A 66 -8.89 15.20 5.43
C ILE A 66 -9.50 15.34 6.82
N GLU A 67 -10.69 14.78 7.03
CA GLU A 67 -11.32 14.76 8.35
C GLU A 67 -10.68 13.69 9.26
N THR A 68 -10.47 12.48 8.73
CA THR A 68 -9.83 11.37 9.44
C THR A 68 -8.99 10.53 8.47
N LEU A 69 -7.88 9.96 8.96
CA LEU A 69 -7.03 9.07 8.19
C LEU A 69 -6.44 7.97 9.07
N ASP A 70 -6.94 6.74 8.89
CA ASP A 70 -6.59 5.61 9.73
C ASP A 70 -6.21 4.34 8.98
N TYR A 71 -5.27 3.60 9.57
CA TYR A 71 -5.05 2.22 9.19
C TYR A 71 -6.11 1.37 9.86
N PHE A 72 -6.75 0.50 9.10
CA PHE A 72 -7.58 -0.54 9.68
C PHE A 72 -6.98 -1.91 9.37
N CYS A 73 -7.02 -2.81 10.35
CA CYS A 73 -6.66 -4.20 10.13
C CYS A 73 -7.93 -4.97 9.79
N PHE A 74 -7.94 -5.64 8.63
CA PHE A 74 -9.10 -6.41 8.17
C PHE A 74 -9.55 -7.49 9.19
N ARG A 75 -8.63 -7.99 10.03
CA ARG A 75 -8.97 -8.96 11.10
C ARG A 75 -9.90 -8.38 12.18
N ASN A 76 -9.89 -7.07 12.36
CA ASN A 76 -10.68 -6.34 13.35
C ASN A 76 -11.61 -5.32 12.69
N LEU A 77 -12.12 -5.62 11.48
CA LEU A 77 -13.05 -4.73 10.80
C LEU A 77 -14.35 -4.64 11.62
N PRO A 78 -14.77 -3.44 12.07
CA PRO A 78 -16.06 -3.26 12.72
C PRO A 78 -17.16 -3.79 11.81
N ASP A 79 -18.18 -4.45 12.37
CA ASP A 79 -19.20 -5.14 11.58
C ASP A 79 -19.90 -4.20 10.57
N GLN A 80 -20.05 -2.93 10.92
CA GLN A 80 -20.62 -1.88 10.05
C GLN A 80 -19.81 -1.58 8.77
N HIS A 81 -18.56 -2.02 8.69
CA HIS A 81 -17.69 -1.83 7.52
C HIS A 81 -17.41 -3.15 6.78
N ARG A 82 -17.98 -4.28 7.24
CA ARG A 82 -17.87 -5.58 6.58
C ARG A 82 -18.79 -5.64 5.37
N ASN A 83 -18.31 -5.14 4.24
CA ASN A 83 -18.93 -5.41 2.95
C ASN A 83 -18.67 -6.87 2.57
N ASP A 84 -19.63 -7.55 1.95
CA ASP A 84 -19.61 -8.96 1.55
C ASP A 84 -18.63 -9.29 0.41
N GLY A 85 -17.68 -8.39 0.15
CA GLY A 85 -16.72 -8.49 -0.95
C GLY A 85 -17.33 -8.27 -2.33
N ARG A 86 -18.63 -7.94 -2.43
CA ARG A 86 -19.26 -7.48 -3.66
C ARG A 86 -19.31 -5.97 -3.64
N GLU A 87 -18.25 -5.35 -4.14
CA GLU A 87 -18.32 -3.95 -4.53
C GLU A 87 -19.21 -3.88 -5.79
N TYR A 88 -20.38 -3.24 -5.67
CA TYR A 88 -21.20 -2.78 -6.79
C TYR A 88 -20.96 -1.29 -7.00
#